data_AF-A0A6P2API0-F1
#
_entry.id   AF-A0A6P2API0-F1
#
_cell.length_a   1.000
_cell.length_b   1.000
_cell.length_c   1.000
_cell.angle_alpha   90.00
_cell.angle_beta   90.00
_cell.angle_gamma   90.00
#
_symmetry.space_group_name_H-M   'P 1'
#
loop_
_entity.id
_entity.type
_entity.pdbx_description
1 polymer ?
#
loop_
_entity_poly.entity_id
_entity_poly.type
_entity_poly.pdbx_seq_one_letter_code
_entity_poly.pdbx_strand_id
1 'polypeptide(L)'
;MNSFSQFAATVIVPTLARIVLCAAFLSVGANKVFKDHTFEYEQAQRLHELGVPLTPVNLTSWRQGDTSSPVRPASLVMMDDERRGASPPDRPTRPGPGATPVPADDPDESPKEREPEPDPDEPEPTAVGPLDPGEYRAASMHNITLMVDSAEWPYPVWMARIAAFTELVGGALLLVGLFSRIWGLGLAIAMGVAFYLVSMGVNQVHTMDPFTFAENIGAFNTLYSQAGLFVLAFGIFLTGPGPLSMDRLLFAAGRSRSGDEAEDD
;
A
#
# COMPACT_ATOMS: atom_id res chain seq x y z
N MET A 1 27.42 -38.87 -6.52
CA MET A 1 27.34 -38.03 -5.31
C MET A 1 27.34 -36.58 -5.76
N ASN A 2 26.24 -35.85 -5.59
CA ASN A 2 26.27 -34.40 -5.78
C ASN A 2 27.20 -33.82 -4.72
N SER A 3 28.15 -32.98 -5.10
CA SER A 3 29.00 -32.27 -4.14
C SER A 3 28.12 -31.45 -3.20
N PHE A 4 28.51 -31.34 -1.93
CA PHE A 4 27.83 -30.49 -0.95
C PHE A 4 27.58 -29.06 -1.50
N SER A 5 28.53 -28.55 -2.30
CA SER A 5 28.41 -27.27 -3.01
C SER A 5 27.18 -27.21 -3.93
N GLN A 6 26.90 -28.26 -4.69
CA GLN A 6 25.75 -28.32 -5.60
C GLN A 6 24.42 -28.36 -4.82
N PHE A 7 24.39 -29.08 -3.69
CA PHE A 7 23.21 -29.10 -2.82
C PHE A 7 22.95 -27.71 -2.20
N ALA A 8 24.00 -27.06 -1.69
CA ALA A 8 23.89 -25.72 -1.15
C ALA A 8 23.36 -24.72 -2.18
N ALA A 9 23.90 -24.72 -3.40
CA ALA A 9 23.50 -23.82 -4.47
C ALA A 9 22.07 -24.05 -4.98
N THR A 10 21.60 -25.29 -5.01
CA THR A 10 20.29 -25.63 -5.63
C THR A 10 19.14 -25.71 -4.63
N VAL A 11 19.43 -25.93 -3.35
CA VAL A 11 18.39 -26.14 -2.31
C VAL A 11 18.42 -25.05 -1.27
N ILE A 12 19.59 -24.84 -0.65
CA ILE A 12 19.73 -23.94 0.50
C ILE A 12 19.60 -22.49 0.06
N VAL A 13 20.39 -22.08 -0.95
CA VAL A 13 20.45 -20.67 -1.40
C VAL A 13 19.09 -20.15 -1.87
N PRO A 14 18.33 -20.83 -2.75
CA PRO A 14 17.01 -20.34 -3.16
C PRO A 14 16.00 -20.32 -2.01
N THR A 15 16.11 -21.23 -1.05
CA THR A 15 15.21 -21.26 0.11
C THR A 15 15.50 -20.09 1.05
N LEU A 16 16.78 -19.82 1.35
CA LEU A 16 17.16 -18.66 2.15
C LEU A 16 16.78 -17.35 1.47
N ALA A 17 17.01 -17.24 0.15
CA ALA A 17 16.60 -16.07 -0.62
C ALA A 17 15.09 -15.81 -0.51
N ARG A 18 14.25 -16.84 -0.62
CA ARG A 18 12.79 -16.71 -0.44
C ARG A 18 12.41 -16.28 0.98
N ILE A 19 13.07 -16.80 2.01
CA ILE A 19 12.83 -16.39 3.41
C ILE A 19 13.18 -14.91 3.59
N VAL A 20 14.34 -14.47 3.10
CA VAL A 20 14.77 -13.07 3.21
C VAL A 20 13.83 -12.14 2.43
N LEU A 21 13.50 -12.50 1.18
CA LEU A 21 12.56 -11.73 0.37
C LEU A 21 11.18 -11.66 1.02
N CYS A 22 10.67 -12.78 1.54
CA CYS A 22 9.40 -12.77 2.29
C CYS A 22 9.48 -11.86 3.50
N ALA A 23 10.51 -11.98 4.34
CA ALA A 23 10.65 -11.16 5.54
C ALA A 23 10.68 -9.67 5.22
N ALA A 24 11.40 -9.28 4.17
CA ALA A 24 11.48 -7.90 3.71
C ALA A 24 10.14 -7.41 3.12
N PHE A 25 9.64 -8.09 2.10
CA PHE A 25 8.52 -7.61 1.29
C PHE A 25 7.15 -7.81 1.94
N LEU A 26 6.95 -8.88 2.69
CA LEU A 26 5.70 -9.08 3.42
C LEU A 26 5.52 -7.98 4.47
N SER A 27 6.60 -7.65 5.20
CA SER A 27 6.57 -6.61 6.24
C SER A 27 6.34 -5.22 5.64
N VAL A 28 7.07 -4.87 4.59
CA VAL A 28 6.95 -3.57 3.92
C VAL A 28 5.60 -3.43 3.21
N GLY A 29 5.17 -4.46 2.48
CA GLY A 29 3.88 -4.50 1.81
C GLY A 29 2.72 -4.41 2.80
N ALA A 30 2.78 -5.13 3.93
CA ALA A 30 1.78 -5.03 4.99
C ALA A 30 1.73 -3.62 5.60
N ASN A 31 2.87 -2.99 5.80
CA ASN A 31 2.92 -1.61 6.28
C ASN A 31 2.25 -0.65 5.29
N LYS A 32 2.50 -0.81 3.98
CA LYS A 32 1.92 0.03 2.92
C LYS A 32 0.41 -0.12 2.80
N VAL A 33 -0.11 -1.34 2.94
CA VAL A 33 -1.52 -1.66 2.73
C VAL A 33 -2.36 -1.45 3.98
N PHE A 34 -1.86 -1.81 5.16
CA PHE A 34 -2.68 -1.87 6.38
C PHE A 34 -2.45 -0.73 7.36
N LYS A 35 -1.40 0.08 7.19
CA LYS A 35 -1.17 1.25 8.05
C LYS A 35 -1.45 2.54 7.30
N ASP A 36 -2.03 3.47 8.04
CA ASP A 36 -2.17 4.84 7.58
C ASP A 36 -0.88 5.63 7.83
N HIS A 37 -0.71 6.67 7.02
CA HIS A 37 0.30 7.69 7.17
C HIS A 37 -0.39 9.05 7.22
N THR A 38 0.16 9.96 8.02
CA THR A 38 -0.30 11.34 8.08
C THR A 38 0.44 12.16 7.02
N PHE A 39 -0.32 12.90 6.23
CA PHE A 39 0.18 13.77 5.17
C PHE A 39 -0.09 15.22 5.56
N GLU A 40 0.91 16.05 5.28
CA GLU A 40 0.80 17.51 5.40
C GLU A 40 -0.22 18.06 4.40
N TYR A 41 -0.73 19.26 4.64
CA TYR A 41 -1.78 19.88 3.81
C TYR A 41 -1.43 19.87 2.31
N GLU A 42 -0.21 20.25 1.92
CA GLU A 42 0.19 20.29 0.51
C GLU A 42 0.17 18.90 -0.14
N GLN A 43 0.67 17.89 0.58
CA GLN A 43 0.68 16.50 0.12
C GLN A 43 -0.73 15.93 0.05
N ALA A 44 -1.56 16.24 1.05
CA ALA A 44 -2.95 15.84 1.10
C ALA A 44 -3.75 16.47 -0.05
N GLN A 45 -3.58 17.77 -0.30
CA GLN A 45 -4.19 18.45 -1.44
C GLN A 45 -3.81 17.79 -2.75
N ARG A 46 -2.53 17.44 -2.92
CA ARG A 46 -2.09 16.74 -4.12
C ARG A 46 -2.70 15.34 -4.26
N LEU A 47 -2.77 14.58 -3.17
CA LEU A 47 -3.46 13.28 -3.17
C LEU A 47 -4.95 13.41 -3.47
N HIS A 48 -5.59 14.48 -2.99
CA HIS A 48 -7.00 14.78 -3.24
C HIS A 48 -7.27 15.04 -4.72
N GLU A 49 -6.42 15.85 -5.37
CA GLU A 49 -6.45 16.09 -6.83
C GLU A 49 -6.27 14.79 -7.62
N LEU A 50 -5.48 13.85 -7.10
CA LEU A 50 -5.30 12.52 -7.67
C LEU A 50 -6.45 11.54 -7.36
N GLY A 51 -7.53 12.01 -6.72
CA GLY A 51 -8.72 11.21 -6.40
C GLY A 51 -8.50 10.20 -5.26
N VAL A 52 -7.51 10.43 -4.39
CA VAL A 52 -7.27 9.57 -3.23
C VAL A 52 -8.23 9.96 -2.10
N PRO A 53 -8.92 9.00 -1.48
CA PRO A 53 -9.75 9.28 -0.30
C PRO A 53 -8.87 9.60 0.91
N LEU A 54 -9.18 10.71 1.58
CA LEU A 54 -8.42 11.24 2.71
C LEU A 54 -9.32 11.38 3.93
N THR A 55 -8.77 11.15 5.12
CA THR A 55 -9.47 11.33 6.39
C THR A 55 -8.81 12.47 7.18
N PRO A 56 -9.52 13.57 7.53
CA PRO A 56 -8.91 14.67 8.28
C PRO A 56 -8.48 14.20 9.69
N VAL A 57 -7.30 14.63 10.13
CA VAL A 57 -6.78 14.37 11.48
C VAL A 57 -7.18 15.54 12.37
N ASN A 58 -8.25 15.35 13.15
CA ASN A 58 -8.73 16.23 14.23
C ASN A 58 -8.58 17.75 13.98
N LEU A 59 -9.56 18.34 13.30
CA LEU A 59 -9.68 19.79 13.06
C LEU A 59 -9.95 20.63 14.33
N THR A 60 -9.85 20.04 15.53
CA THR A 60 -10.22 20.70 16.80
C THR A 60 -9.17 21.67 17.33
N SER A 61 -7.93 21.68 16.81
CA SER A 61 -6.89 22.61 17.28
C SER A 61 -6.82 23.93 16.49
N TRP A 62 -7.21 23.97 15.21
CA TRP A 62 -7.09 25.20 14.40
C TRP A 62 -8.33 26.10 14.44
N ARG A 63 -9.51 25.58 14.80
CA ARG A 63 -10.73 26.39 14.96
C ARG A 63 -10.79 27.11 16.31
N GLN A 64 -9.98 26.71 17.27
CA GLN A 64 -9.90 27.38 18.56
C GLN A 64 -8.78 28.42 18.48
N GLY A 65 -9.16 29.65 18.10
CA GLY A 65 -8.34 30.85 18.25
C GLY A 65 -8.08 31.16 19.73
N ASP A 66 -7.44 30.24 20.43
CA ASP A 66 -7.03 30.39 21.82
C ASP A 66 -5.59 30.90 21.83
N THR A 67 -5.44 32.22 21.79
CA THR A 67 -4.18 32.94 22.02
C THR A 67 -3.69 32.82 23.47
N SER A 68 -4.15 31.85 24.26
CA SER A 68 -3.73 31.67 25.64
C SER A 68 -3.42 30.22 26.01
N SER A 69 -2.27 29.71 25.57
CA SER A 69 -1.49 28.80 26.41
C SER A 69 0.00 28.80 26.04
N PRO A 70 0.91 29.08 26.99
CA PRO A 70 2.33 28.96 26.75
C PRO A 70 2.70 27.48 26.64
N VAL A 71 3.44 27.18 25.57
CA VAL A 71 4.12 25.91 25.30
C VAL A 71 4.79 25.39 26.57
N ARG A 72 4.29 24.27 27.11
CA ARG A 72 5.05 23.41 28.02
C ARG A 72 5.60 22.25 27.20
N PRO A 73 6.93 22.08 27.09
CA PRO A 73 7.51 20.93 26.41
C PRO A 73 7.13 19.64 27.15
N ALA A 74 6.71 18.64 26.38
CA ALA A 74 6.38 17.31 26.87
C ALA A 74 7.66 16.59 27.31
N SER A 75 8.04 16.78 28.57
CA SER A 75 8.90 15.85 29.28
C SER A 75 8.29 15.55 30.63
N LEU A 76 8.01 14.26 30.84
CA LEU A 76 7.96 13.60 32.15
C LEU A 76 6.72 13.87 33.04
N VAL A 77 5.68 13.04 32.87
CA VAL A 77 4.66 12.75 33.89
C VAL A 77 4.29 11.27 33.72
N MET A 78 5.09 10.34 34.27
CA MET A 78 4.84 9.66 35.56
C MET A 78 3.35 9.41 35.84
N MET A 79 2.95 8.15 35.67
CA MET A 79 1.74 7.54 36.20
C MET A 79 1.68 7.75 37.70
N ASP A 80 0.62 8.40 38.16
CA ASP A 80 0.12 8.26 39.52
C ASP A 80 -1.40 8.09 39.51
N ASP A 81 -1.80 7.32 40.51
CA ASP A 81 -3.01 6.52 40.64
C ASP A 81 -4.20 7.31 41.22
N GLU A 82 -5.36 6.65 41.18
CA GLU A 82 -6.49 6.78 42.10
C GLU A 82 -7.56 7.92 42.00
N ARG A 83 -8.80 7.41 41.88
CA ARG A 83 -10.07 7.85 42.51
C ARG A 83 -10.86 9.02 41.92
N ARG A 84 -12.00 8.66 41.32
CA ARG A 84 -13.40 9.11 41.61
C ARG A 84 -14.27 8.47 40.51
N GLY A 85 -15.25 7.62 40.78
CA GLY A 85 -16.42 7.85 41.63
C GLY A 85 -17.65 7.73 40.71
N ALA A 86 -18.28 6.54 40.68
CA ALA A 86 -19.43 6.24 39.85
C ALA A 86 -20.74 6.41 40.65
N SER A 87 -21.71 7.17 40.12
CA SER A 87 -23.06 6.68 39.76
C SER A 87 -24.04 7.80 39.32
N PRO A 88 -25.08 7.47 38.51
CA PRO A 88 -26.11 8.33 37.88
C PRO A 88 -27.38 8.45 38.79
N PRO A 89 -28.57 9.09 38.46
CA PRO A 89 -29.35 8.98 37.20
C PRO A 89 -30.40 10.09 36.83
N ASP A 90 -31.15 9.79 35.74
CA ASP A 90 -32.58 10.08 35.44
C ASP A 90 -33.09 11.35 34.71
N ARG A 91 -33.57 11.11 33.46
CA ARG A 91 -34.91 11.36 32.81
C ARG A 91 -35.56 12.79 32.84
N PRO A 92 -36.62 13.13 32.04
CA PRO A 92 -37.41 12.34 31.06
C PRO A 92 -37.80 13.03 29.70
N THR A 93 -38.36 12.17 28.83
CA THR A 93 -39.22 12.31 27.62
C THR A 93 -40.29 13.42 27.54
N ARG A 94 -40.62 13.88 26.31
CA ARG A 94 -41.93 13.84 25.54
C ARG A 94 -42.06 15.03 24.51
N PRO A 95 -43.09 15.15 23.63
CA PRO A 95 -43.58 14.27 22.54
C PRO A 95 -43.95 14.99 21.19
N GLY A 96 -43.92 14.26 20.07
CA GLY A 96 -44.99 14.19 19.03
C GLY A 96 -45.35 15.43 18.16
N PRO A 97 -46.38 15.34 17.31
CA PRO A 97 -46.27 14.93 15.90
C PRO A 97 -46.95 15.90 14.91
N GLY A 98 -46.70 15.76 13.61
CA GLY A 98 -47.42 16.53 12.59
C GLY A 98 -47.14 16.09 11.16
N ALA A 99 -47.75 14.98 10.74
CA ALA A 99 -47.86 14.60 9.33
C ALA A 99 -48.97 15.43 8.66
N THR A 100 -48.72 15.89 7.43
CA THR A 100 -49.77 16.37 6.52
C THR A 100 -49.62 15.65 5.17
N PRO A 101 -50.68 15.06 4.62
CA PRO A 101 -50.68 14.42 3.31
C PRO A 101 -51.09 15.44 2.22
N VAL A 102 -50.52 15.31 1.02
CA VAL A 102 -50.95 16.04 -0.18
C VAL A 102 -51.18 15.02 -1.31
N PRO A 103 -52.22 15.20 -2.15
CA PRO A 103 -52.89 14.13 -2.89
C PRO A 103 -52.33 13.86 -4.29
N ALA A 104 -52.78 12.73 -4.83
CA ALA A 104 -52.56 12.22 -6.18
C ALA A 104 -53.45 12.89 -7.25
N ASP A 105 -53.10 12.56 -8.49
CA ASP A 105 -53.85 12.63 -9.77
C ASP A 105 -53.66 13.89 -10.63
N ASP A 106 -52.95 13.72 -11.75
CA ASP A 106 -53.63 13.57 -13.05
C ASP A 106 -52.73 12.84 -14.09
N PRO A 107 -53.30 12.00 -14.96
CA PRO A 107 -52.61 11.34 -16.06
C PRO A 107 -52.75 12.12 -17.38
N ASP A 108 -51.96 11.68 -18.37
CA ASP A 108 -52.16 11.90 -19.82
C ASP A 108 -51.42 13.11 -20.44
N GLU A 109 -50.16 12.88 -20.82
CA GLU A 109 -49.61 13.48 -22.04
C GLU A 109 -48.70 12.47 -22.74
N SER A 110 -49.05 12.16 -23.99
CA SER A 110 -48.34 11.22 -24.87
C SER A 110 -46.95 11.76 -25.26
N PRO A 111 -45.96 10.87 -25.55
CA PRO A 111 -44.56 11.24 -25.64
C PRO A 111 -44.25 11.97 -26.96
N LYS A 112 -43.81 13.23 -26.86
CA LYS A 112 -42.96 13.84 -27.89
C LYS A 112 -41.55 13.27 -27.71
N GLU A 113 -41.00 12.65 -28.75
CA GLU A 113 -39.57 12.36 -28.89
C GLU A 113 -38.78 13.66 -28.63
N ARG A 114 -38.31 13.82 -27.38
CA ARG A 114 -37.25 14.74 -27.03
C ARG A 114 -35.94 14.06 -27.40
N GLU A 115 -35.10 14.78 -28.14
CA GLU A 115 -33.67 14.53 -28.15
C GLU A 115 -33.21 14.36 -26.68
N PRO A 116 -32.32 13.41 -26.37
CA PRO A 116 -31.92 13.15 -25.00
C PRO A 116 -31.30 14.43 -24.41
N GLU A 117 -32.07 15.13 -23.58
CA GLU A 117 -31.53 16.14 -22.67
C GLU A 117 -30.47 15.42 -21.82
N PRO A 118 -29.25 15.99 -21.69
CA PRO A 118 -28.24 15.43 -20.82
C PRO A 118 -28.84 15.23 -19.44
N ASP A 119 -28.74 14.01 -18.92
CA ASP A 119 -29.35 13.59 -17.66
C ASP A 119 -28.85 14.51 -16.54
N PRO A 120 -29.70 15.37 -15.94
CA PRO A 120 -29.30 16.26 -14.85
C PRO A 120 -28.91 15.49 -13.57
N ASP A 121 -29.15 14.17 -13.55
CA ASP A 121 -28.73 13.27 -12.48
C ASP A 121 -27.43 12.51 -12.80
N GLU A 122 -26.79 12.75 -13.95
CA GLU A 122 -25.42 12.31 -14.15
C GLU A 122 -24.53 13.21 -13.29
N PRO A 123 -23.90 12.70 -12.21
CA PRO A 123 -23.07 13.54 -11.36
C PRO A 123 -21.94 14.06 -12.24
N GLU A 124 -22.00 15.36 -12.58
CA GLU A 124 -20.84 16.07 -13.08
C GLU A 124 -19.66 15.67 -12.20
N PRO A 125 -18.48 15.36 -12.78
CA PRO A 125 -17.32 15.00 -11.98
C PRO A 125 -17.06 16.17 -11.05
N THR A 126 -17.50 16.02 -9.80
CA THR A 126 -17.51 17.08 -8.80
C THR A 126 -16.13 17.67 -8.82
N ALA A 127 -16.03 18.92 -9.26
CA ALA A 127 -14.79 19.68 -9.20
C ALA A 127 -14.32 19.58 -7.76
N VAL A 128 -13.26 18.82 -7.57
CA VAL A 128 -12.76 18.45 -6.25
C VAL A 128 -12.25 19.74 -5.64
N GLY A 129 -13.07 20.36 -4.79
CA GLY A 129 -12.75 21.63 -4.16
C GLY A 129 -11.46 21.54 -3.35
N PRO A 130 -10.78 22.68 -3.09
CA PRO A 130 -9.62 22.68 -2.21
C PRO A 130 -9.98 22.10 -0.83
N LEU A 131 -9.06 21.31 -0.28
CA LEU A 131 -9.18 20.83 1.09
C LEU A 131 -9.09 22.00 2.08
N ASP A 132 -9.64 21.80 3.28
CA ASP A 132 -9.38 22.70 4.39
C ASP A 132 -7.92 22.54 4.88
N PRO A 133 -7.26 23.61 5.34
CA PRO A 133 -5.93 23.52 5.93
C PRO A 133 -5.88 22.54 7.11
N GLY A 134 -4.93 21.61 7.10
CA GLY A 134 -4.75 20.64 8.17
C GLY A 134 -3.99 19.38 7.73
N GLU A 135 -3.87 18.44 8.67
CA GLU A 135 -3.28 17.13 8.43
C GLU A 135 -4.34 16.12 8.00
N TYR A 136 -3.98 15.21 7.10
CA TYR A 136 -4.88 14.18 6.59
C TYR A 136 -4.23 12.81 6.67
N ARG A 137 -5.04 11.77 6.85
CA ARG A 137 -4.61 10.37 6.87
C ARG A 137 -5.09 9.63 5.64
N ALA A 138 -4.21 8.81 5.11
CA ALA A 138 -4.50 7.83 4.07
C ALA A 138 -3.54 6.64 4.19
N ALA A 139 -3.78 5.58 3.43
CA ALA A 139 -2.91 4.40 3.42
C ALA A 139 -1.46 4.78 3.10
N SER A 140 -0.50 4.19 3.81
CA SER A 140 0.93 4.50 3.72
C SER A 140 1.51 4.33 2.31
N MET A 141 0.90 3.48 1.47
CA MET A 141 1.24 3.33 0.06
C MET A 141 1.20 4.65 -0.74
N HIS A 142 0.42 5.64 -0.30
CA HIS A 142 0.30 6.93 -1.01
C HIS A 142 1.55 7.80 -0.94
N ASN A 143 2.53 7.47 -0.09
CA ASN A 143 3.89 8.02 -0.23
C ASN A 143 4.52 7.68 -1.59
N ILE A 144 4.25 6.46 -2.10
CA ILE A 144 4.71 6.04 -3.43
C ILE A 144 3.94 6.80 -4.50
N THR A 145 2.64 7.04 -4.30
CA THR A 145 1.85 7.86 -5.24
C THR A 145 2.48 9.23 -5.42
N LEU A 146 2.85 9.90 -4.34
CA LEU A 146 3.52 11.21 -4.41
C LEU A 146 4.89 11.12 -5.08
N MET A 147 5.69 10.08 -4.80
CA MET A 147 6.98 9.88 -5.47
C MET A 147 6.83 9.67 -6.98
N VAL A 148 5.88 8.84 -7.39
CA VAL A 148 5.61 8.53 -8.81
C VAL A 148 5.04 9.76 -9.54
N ASP A 149 4.14 10.49 -8.88
CA ASP A 149 3.57 11.74 -9.40
C ASP A 149 4.64 12.83 -9.55
N SER A 150 5.54 12.97 -8.57
CA SER A 150 6.67 13.90 -8.65
C SER A 150 7.66 13.56 -9.76
N ALA A 151 7.70 12.30 -10.19
CA ALA A 151 8.49 11.84 -11.33
C ALA A 151 7.74 11.99 -12.67
N GLU A 152 6.53 12.58 -12.66
CA GLU A 152 5.65 12.81 -13.80
C GLU A 152 5.24 11.51 -14.51
N TRP A 153 5.15 10.40 -13.76
CA TRP A 153 4.75 9.12 -14.32
C TRP A 153 3.22 9.00 -14.40
N PRO A 154 2.69 8.34 -15.46
CA PRO A 154 1.26 8.21 -15.64
C PRO A 154 0.64 7.28 -14.58
N TYR A 155 -0.58 7.62 -14.16
CA TYR A 155 -1.39 6.81 -13.22
C TYR A 155 -0.70 6.51 -11.87
N PRO A 156 -0.20 7.52 -11.13
CA PRO A 156 0.62 7.32 -9.93
C PRO A 156 -0.10 6.53 -8.82
N VAL A 157 -1.42 6.70 -8.69
CA VAL A 157 -2.24 5.97 -7.71
C VAL A 157 -2.28 4.47 -8.02
N TRP A 158 -2.47 4.10 -9.29
CA TRP A 158 -2.51 2.70 -9.72
C TRP A 158 -1.15 2.03 -9.58
N MET A 159 -0.07 2.71 -9.96
CA MET A 159 1.29 2.18 -9.82
C MET A 159 1.63 1.91 -8.35
N ALA A 160 1.28 2.83 -7.44
CA ALA A 160 1.48 2.64 -6.00
C ALA A 160 0.71 1.43 -5.45
N ARG A 161 -0.55 1.23 -5.88
CA ARG A 161 -1.35 0.06 -5.49
C ARG A 161 -0.72 -1.23 -6.01
N ILE A 162 -0.36 -1.29 -7.28
CA ILE A 162 0.28 -2.47 -7.89
C ILE A 162 1.58 -2.79 -7.15
N ALA A 163 2.41 -1.79 -6.86
CA ALA A 163 3.64 -1.99 -6.11
C ALA A 163 3.36 -2.56 -4.70
N ALA A 164 2.46 -1.94 -3.93
CA ALA A 164 2.14 -2.37 -2.57
C ALA A 164 1.58 -3.82 -2.54
N PHE A 165 0.67 -4.16 -3.45
CA PHE A 165 0.13 -5.52 -3.55
C PHE A 165 1.16 -6.53 -4.05
N THR A 166 2.02 -6.14 -5.01
CA THR A 166 3.09 -7.01 -5.50
C THR A 166 4.08 -7.35 -4.40
N GLU A 167 4.43 -6.39 -3.55
CA GLU A 167 5.29 -6.62 -2.39
C GLU A 167 4.62 -7.53 -1.35
N LEU A 168 3.38 -7.24 -0.99
CA LEU A 168 2.64 -8.00 0.03
C LEU A 168 2.39 -9.44 -0.42
N VAL A 169 1.72 -9.61 -1.56
CA VAL A 169 1.30 -10.91 -2.08
C VAL A 169 2.52 -11.69 -2.60
N GLY A 170 3.42 -11.02 -3.32
CA GLY A 170 4.63 -11.65 -3.84
C GLY A 170 5.56 -12.11 -2.72
N GLY A 171 5.74 -11.31 -1.67
CA GLY A 171 6.49 -11.72 -0.49
C GLY A 171 5.95 -12.99 0.15
N ALA A 172 4.63 -13.06 0.36
CA ALA A 172 3.97 -14.24 0.93
C ALA A 172 4.06 -15.48 0.02
N LEU A 173 3.76 -15.33 -1.27
CA LEU A 173 3.72 -16.46 -2.21
C LEU A 173 5.12 -17.00 -2.54
N LEU A 174 6.17 -16.18 -2.47
CA LEU A 174 7.54 -16.65 -2.57
C LEU A 174 7.93 -17.61 -1.44
N LEU A 175 7.50 -17.34 -0.20
CA LEU A 175 7.78 -18.25 0.93
C LEU A 175 7.19 -19.64 0.70
N VAL A 176 5.92 -19.66 0.28
CA VAL A 176 5.16 -20.87 -0.11
C VAL A 176 5.81 -21.57 -1.31
N GLY A 177 6.48 -20.81 -2.17
CA GLY A 177 7.05 -21.32 -3.41
C GLY A 177 5.99 -21.51 -4.49
N LEU A 178 4.98 -20.63 -4.52
CA LEU A 178 3.93 -20.60 -5.54
C LEU A 178 4.23 -19.52 -6.58
N PHE A 179 4.19 -19.87 -7.86
CA PHE A 179 4.53 -19.01 -9.01
C PHE A 179 5.80 -18.19 -8.81
N SER A 180 6.86 -18.78 -8.24
CA SER A 180 7.97 -17.96 -7.71
C SER A 180 8.74 -17.18 -8.77
N ARG A 181 8.71 -17.63 -10.03
CA ARG A 181 9.32 -16.86 -11.13
C ARG A 181 8.57 -15.56 -11.39
N ILE A 182 7.25 -15.61 -11.44
CA ILE A 182 6.40 -14.44 -11.73
C ILE A 182 6.56 -13.42 -10.59
N TRP A 183 6.47 -13.89 -9.33
CA TRP A 183 6.65 -13.00 -8.18
C TRP A 183 8.08 -12.50 -8.01
N GLY A 184 9.08 -13.35 -8.29
CA GLY A 184 10.48 -12.92 -8.32
C GLY A 184 10.73 -11.79 -9.32
N LEU A 185 10.13 -11.89 -10.52
CA LEU A 185 10.20 -10.81 -11.52
C LEU A 185 9.48 -9.54 -11.04
N GLY A 186 8.26 -9.68 -10.50
CA GLY A 186 7.50 -8.53 -9.97
C GLY A 186 8.25 -7.78 -8.88
N LEU A 187 8.85 -8.49 -7.92
CA LEU A 187 9.67 -7.89 -6.86
C LEU A 187 11.00 -7.31 -7.39
N ALA A 188 11.62 -7.94 -8.39
CA ALA A 188 12.80 -7.38 -9.04
C ALA A 188 12.47 -6.06 -9.75
N ILE A 189 11.35 -5.98 -10.46
CA ILE A 189 10.86 -4.73 -11.06
C ILE A 189 10.57 -3.68 -9.97
N ALA A 190 9.88 -4.06 -8.90
CA ALA A 190 9.59 -3.15 -7.77
C ALA A 190 10.88 -2.56 -7.16
N MET A 191 11.93 -3.38 -6.98
CA MET A 191 13.23 -2.87 -6.51
C MET A 191 13.96 -2.03 -7.54
N GLY A 192 13.89 -2.37 -8.82
CA GLY A 192 14.48 -1.55 -9.89
C GLY A 192 13.84 -0.16 -9.94
N VAL A 193 12.52 -0.08 -9.83
CA VAL A 193 11.78 1.19 -9.76
C VAL A 193 12.10 1.93 -8.47
N ALA A 194 12.13 1.26 -7.32
CA ALA A 194 12.51 1.88 -6.05
C ALA A 194 13.94 2.43 -6.08
N PHE A 195 14.88 1.73 -6.70
CA PHE A 195 16.25 2.20 -6.92
C PHE A 195 16.26 3.47 -7.79
N TYR A 196 15.50 3.49 -8.87
CA TYR A 196 15.41 4.67 -9.73
C TYR A 196 14.80 5.88 -8.99
N LEU A 197 13.63 5.72 -8.38
CA LEU A 197 12.94 6.83 -7.72
C LEU A 197 13.66 7.30 -6.46
N VAL A 198 14.16 6.38 -5.64
CA VAL A 198 14.73 6.70 -4.33
C VAL A 198 16.23 6.94 -4.40
N SER A 199 17.02 6.03 -4.96
CA SER A 199 18.48 6.21 -4.99
C SER A 199 18.92 7.25 -6.01
N MET A 200 18.34 7.26 -7.21
CA MET A 200 18.71 8.25 -8.23
C MET A 200 17.93 9.56 -8.06
N GLY A 201 16.63 9.50 -7.79
CA GLY A 201 15.79 10.68 -7.61
C GLY A 201 16.01 11.37 -6.26
N VAL A 202 15.47 10.77 -5.18
CA VAL A 202 15.45 11.40 -3.85
C VAL A 202 16.85 11.58 -3.25
N ASN A 203 17.67 10.53 -3.28
CA ASN A 203 19.00 10.54 -2.65
C ASN A 203 20.10 11.06 -3.57
N GLN A 204 19.82 11.29 -4.86
CA GLN A 204 20.77 11.83 -5.84
C GLN A 204 22.16 11.15 -5.82
N VAL A 205 22.21 9.84 -5.62
CA VAL A 205 23.49 9.13 -5.42
C VAL A 205 24.43 9.29 -6.62
N HIS A 206 23.88 9.45 -7.83
CA HIS A 206 24.64 9.64 -9.06
C HIS A 206 25.44 10.95 -9.13
N THR A 207 25.12 11.95 -8.30
CA THR A 207 25.84 13.24 -8.26
C THR A 207 26.86 13.32 -7.13
N MET A 208 26.91 12.31 -6.25
CA MET A 208 27.81 12.29 -5.09
C MET A 208 29.15 11.69 -5.48
N ASP A 209 30.24 12.24 -4.92
CA ASP A 209 31.53 11.57 -4.98
C ASP A 209 31.55 10.32 -4.06
N PRO A 210 32.44 9.34 -4.31
CA PRO A 210 32.45 8.08 -3.57
C PRO A 210 32.68 8.21 -2.05
N PHE A 211 33.37 9.26 -1.60
CA PHE A 211 33.66 9.47 -0.17
C PHE A 211 32.45 10.10 0.53
N THR A 212 31.85 11.13 -0.07
CA THR A 212 30.61 11.75 0.42
C THR A 212 29.46 10.74 0.46
N PHE A 213 29.34 9.88 -0.55
CA PHE A 213 28.33 8.82 -0.58
C PHE A 213 28.52 7.81 0.56
N ALA A 214 29.76 7.43 0.87
CA ALA A 214 30.06 6.51 1.97
C ALA A 214 29.77 7.12 3.35
N GLU A 215 29.90 8.44 3.49
CA GLU A 215 29.54 9.17 4.71
C GLU A 215 28.03 9.33 4.89
N ASN A 216 27.27 9.35 3.79
CA ASN A 216 25.80 9.35 3.82
C ASN A 216 25.26 7.93 4.07
N ILE A 217 25.33 7.49 5.33
CA ILE A 217 24.93 6.15 5.79
C ILE A 217 23.50 5.79 5.37
N GLY A 218 22.58 6.77 5.35
CA GLY A 218 21.18 6.56 4.96
C GLY A 218 21.04 6.20 3.47
N ALA A 219 21.63 7.02 2.59
CA ALA A 219 21.62 6.77 1.15
C ALA A 219 22.39 5.49 0.79
N PHE A 220 23.53 5.26 1.45
CA PHE A 220 24.33 4.06 1.31
C PHE A 220 23.53 2.79 1.64
N ASN A 221 22.95 2.71 2.84
CA ASN A 221 22.16 1.56 3.27
C ASN A 221 20.94 1.32 2.37
N THR A 222 20.28 2.39 1.94
CA THR A 222 19.13 2.30 1.03
C THR A 222 19.54 1.68 -0.31
N LEU A 223 20.61 2.18 -0.92
CA LEU A 223 21.09 1.67 -2.20
C LEU A 223 21.51 0.19 -2.12
N TYR A 224 22.33 -0.18 -1.13
CA TYR A 224 22.83 -1.55 -1.04
C TYR A 224 21.75 -2.55 -0.61
N SER A 225 20.79 -2.15 0.22
CA SER A 225 19.65 -3.00 0.56
C SER A 225 18.74 -3.23 -0.65
N GLN A 226 18.44 -2.18 -1.44
CA GLN A 226 17.68 -2.31 -2.68
C GLN A 226 18.41 -3.17 -3.71
N ALA A 227 19.72 -2.97 -3.89
CA ALA A 227 20.53 -3.79 -4.79
C ALA A 227 20.58 -5.26 -4.35
N GLY A 228 20.75 -5.53 -3.05
CA GLY A 228 20.73 -6.88 -2.51
C GLY A 228 19.39 -7.58 -2.71
N LEU A 229 18.28 -6.90 -2.40
CA LEU A 229 16.92 -7.43 -2.61
C LEU A 229 16.61 -7.63 -4.10
N PHE A 230 17.06 -6.72 -4.96
CA PHE A 230 16.96 -6.86 -6.41
C PHE A 230 17.68 -8.13 -6.89
N VAL A 231 18.94 -8.32 -6.51
CA VAL A 231 19.75 -9.49 -6.92
C VAL A 231 19.11 -10.78 -6.43
N LEU A 232 18.58 -10.81 -5.20
CA LEU A 232 17.87 -11.98 -4.67
C LEU A 232 16.59 -12.26 -5.46
N ALA A 233 15.74 -11.26 -5.70
CA ALA A 233 14.49 -11.41 -6.43
C ALA A 233 14.72 -11.84 -7.88
N PHE A 234 15.69 -11.22 -8.54
CA PHE A 234 16.09 -11.57 -9.91
C PHE A 234 16.74 -12.96 -9.97
N GLY A 235 17.53 -13.33 -8.97
CA GLY A 235 18.06 -14.68 -8.82
C GLY A 235 16.95 -15.74 -8.74
N ILE A 236 15.89 -15.47 -7.96
CA ILE A 236 14.71 -16.35 -7.89
C ILE A 236 13.95 -16.40 -9.22
N PHE A 237 13.83 -15.27 -9.93
CA PHE A 237 13.23 -15.25 -11.26
C PHE A 237 13.97 -16.19 -12.23
N LEU A 238 15.30 -16.13 -12.27
CA LEU A 238 16.11 -16.95 -13.19
C LEU A 238 16.20 -18.42 -12.76
N THR A 239 16.40 -18.69 -11.47
CA THR A 239 16.64 -20.05 -10.96
C THR A 239 15.35 -20.79 -10.63
N GLY A 240 14.27 -20.06 -10.35
CA GLY A 240 12.98 -20.60 -9.96
C GLY A 240 12.85 -20.92 -8.47
N PRO A 241 11.82 -21.69 -8.10
CA PRO A 241 11.37 -21.81 -6.71
C PRO A 241 12.20 -22.81 -5.86
N GLY A 242 13.16 -23.51 -6.47
CA GLY A 242 13.92 -24.59 -5.83
C GLY A 242 13.11 -25.89 -5.66
N PRO A 243 13.74 -26.97 -5.15
CA PRO A 243 13.11 -28.28 -5.03
C PRO A 243 12.04 -28.37 -3.93
N LEU A 244 12.10 -27.50 -2.91
CA LEU A 244 11.17 -27.47 -1.77
C LEU A 244 9.95 -26.56 -2.02
N SER A 245 9.53 -26.41 -3.27
CA SER A 245 8.44 -25.50 -3.64
C SER A 245 7.13 -26.23 -3.90
N MET A 246 6.01 -25.58 -3.55
CA MET A 246 4.69 -26.10 -3.88
C MET A 246 4.46 -26.15 -5.40
N ASP A 247 5.06 -25.23 -6.17
CA ASP A 247 5.06 -25.30 -7.63
C ASP A 247 5.51 -26.67 -8.12
N ARG A 248 6.61 -27.20 -7.56
CA ARG A 248 7.09 -28.52 -7.97
C ARG A 248 6.16 -29.63 -7.55
N LEU A 249 5.55 -29.55 -6.37
CA LEU A 249 4.65 -30.59 -5.86
C LEU A 249 3.37 -30.67 -6.71
N LEU A 250 2.81 -29.51 -7.09
CA LEU A 250 1.66 -29.39 -7.98
C LEU A 250 1.95 -29.92 -9.39
N PHE A 251 3.09 -29.57 -9.99
CA PHE A 251 3.43 -29.97 -11.37
C PHE A 251 4.12 -31.34 -11.48
N ALA A 252 4.66 -31.89 -10.40
CA ALA A 252 5.25 -33.24 -10.39
C ALA A 252 4.19 -34.33 -10.19
N ALA A 253 3.16 -34.07 -9.37
CA ALA A 253 2.09 -35.03 -9.09
C ALA A 253 1.30 -35.45 -10.34
N GLY A 254 1.19 -34.57 -11.34
CA GLY A 254 0.50 -34.89 -12.61
C GLY A 254 1.26 -35.85 -13.54
N ARG A 255 2.58 -36.03 -13.35
CA ARG A 255 3.41 -36.79 -14.31
C ARG A 255 3.50 -38.28 -13.98
N SER A 256 3.28 -38.68 -12.73
CA SER A 256 3.32 -40.10 -12.32
C SER A 256 2.05 -40.89 -12.67
N ARG A 257 0.92 -40.23 -12.93
CA ARG A 257 -0.35 -40.94 -13.20
C ARG A 257 -0.53 -41.38 -14.65
N SER A 258 0.26 -40.85 -15.58
CA SER A 258 0.20 -41.18 -17.02
C SER A 258 1.05 -42.38 -17.41
N GLY A 259 1.86 -42.92 -16.50
CA GLY A 259 2.77 -44.05 -16.78
C GLY A 259 2.16 -45.43 -16.54
N ASP A 260 1.19 -45.55 -15.63
CA ASP A 260 0.58 -46.84 -15.25
C ASP A 260 -0.53 -47.30 -16.21
N GLU A 261 -1.07 -46.42 -17.06
CA GLU A 261 -2.14 -46.79 -18.01
C GLU A 261 -1.61 -47.30 -19.37
N ALA A 262 -0.28 -47.33 -19.56
CA ALA A 262 0.33 -47.71 -20.84
C ALA A 262 0.99 -49.11 -20.83
N GLU A 263 0.83 -49.90 -19.76
CA GLU A 263 1.47 -51.21 -19.61
C GLU A 263 0.49 -52.41 -19.67
N ASP A 264 -0.79 -52.17 -20.01
CA ASP A 264 -1.87 -53.17 -20.00
C ASP A 264 -2.45 -53.55 -21.40
N ASP A 265 -1.80 -53.18 -22.51
CA ASP A 265 -2.18 -53.57 -23.89
C ASP A 265 -1.13 -54.46 -24.59
#